data_AF-A0A3R9HTU6-F1
#
_entry.id   AF-A0A3R9HTU6-F1
#
_cell.length_a   1.000
_cell.length_b   1.000
_cell.length_c   1.000
_cell.angle_alpha   90.00
_cell.angle_beta   90.00
_cell.angle_gamma   90.00
#
_symmetry.space_group_name_H-M   'P 1'
#
loop_
_entity.id
_entity.type
_entity.pdbx_description
1 polymer ?
#
loop_
_entity_poly.entity_id
_entity_poly.type
_entity_poly.pdbx_seq_one_letter_code
_entity_poly.pdbx_strand_id
1 'polypeptide(L)'
;MSIKQIDADNLSRVNGAFKDMSAELEKNAADSIESTATEQIQNATDELKKLSSEMVTTISSLDKFLNAVGEEFKGVDESMANSIGENMYSKVPVSRAERRERYIQGGKDSAERHNRQKMVDLAESQYKDFP
;
A
#
# COMPACT_ATOMS: atom_id res chain seq x y z
N MET A 1 -11.17 0.93 -8.66
CA MET A 1 -9.89 0.47 -9.24
C MET A 1 -9.75 -1.01 -8.92
N SER A 2 -9.52 -1.87 -9.92
CA SER A 2 -9.31 -3.29 -9.67
C SER A 2 -7.85 -3.50 -9.28
N ILE A 3 -7.59 -3.92 -8.05
CA ILE A 3 -6.27 -4.36 -7.60
C ILE A 3 -5.93 -5.57 -8.47
N LYS A 4 -4.93 -5.46 -9.33
CA LYS A 4 -4.35 -6.61 -10.02
C LYS A 4 -3.56 -7.41 -8.98
N GLN A 5 -4.25 -8.32 -8.30
CA GLN A 5 -3.58 -9.35 -7.53
C GLN A 5 -2.80 -10.23 -8.51
N ILE A 6 -1.54 -10.51 -8.19
CA ILE A 6 -0.80 -11.55 -8.89
C ILE A 6 -1.61 -12.83 -8.71
N ASP A 7 -2.07 -13.38 -9.83
CA ASP A 7 -2.93 -14.57 -9.83
C ASP A 7 -2.14 -15.76 -9.27
N ALA A 8 -2.53 -16.19 -8.06
CA ALA A 8 -1.90 -17.30 -7.35
C ALA A 8 -1.95 -18.59 -8.16
N ASP A 9 -2.96 -18.77 -9.03
CA ASP A 9 -3.06 -19.93 -9.91
C ASP A 9 -1.99 -19.90 -11.00
N ASN A 10 -1.61 -18.72 -11.47
CA ASN A 10 -0.52 -18.58 -12.45
C ASN A 10 0.85 -18.87 -11.83
N LEU A 11 1.08 -18.45 -10.58
CA LEU A 11 2.29 -18.82 -9.84
C LEU A 11 2.37 -20.32 -9.58
N SER A 12 1.25 -20.94 -9.19
CA SER A 12 1.15 -22.38 -8.96
C SER A 12 1.43 -23.17 -10.24
N ARG A 13 0.85 -22.75 -11.38
CA ARG A 13 1.11 -23.34 -12.70
C ARG A 13 2.58 -23.26 -13.11
N VAL A 14 3.21 -22.10 -12.94
CA VAL A 14 4.63 -21.91 -13.28
C VAL A 14 5.50 -22.82 -12.41
N ASN A 15 5.23 -22.91 -11.11
CA ASN A 15 5.95 -23.80 -10.20
C ASN A 15 5.78 -25.28 -10.58
N GLY A 16 4.56 -25.69 -10.97
CA GLY A 16 4.29 -27.03 -11.50
C GLY A 16 5.13 -27.35 -12.74
N ALA A 17 5.15 -26.43 -13.71
CA ALA A 17 5.93 -26.60 -14.94
C ALA A 17 7.43 -26.75 -14.67
N PHE A 18 7.99 -26.00 -13.71
CA PHE A 18 9.40 -26.14 -13.31
C PHE A 18 9.70 -27.49 -12.64
N LYS A 19 8.78 -28.02 -11.83
CA LYS A 19 8.92 -29.35 -11.23
C LYS A 19 8.85 -30.46 -12.27
N ASP A 20 7.90 -30.37 -13.19
CA ASP A 20 7.74 -31.35 -14.27
C ASP A 20 8.99 -31.36 -15.17
N MET A 21 9.51 -30.18 -15.51
CA MET A 21 10.76 -30.04 -16.26
C MET A 21 11.96 -30.63 -15.50
N SER A 22 12.06 -30.40 -14.18
CA SER A 22 13.13 -30.99 -13.37
C SER A 22 13.05 -32.52 -13.34
N ALA A 23 11.84 -33.08 -13.26
CA ALA A 23 11.65 -34.53 -13.25
C ALA A 23 11.96 -35.18 -14.61
N GLU A 24 11.62 -34.52 -15.72
CA GLU A 24 12.01 -34.98 -17.07
C GLU A 24 13.52 -34.95 -17.28
N LEU A 25 14.22 -33.93 -16.76
CA LEU A 25 15.68 -33.84 -16.83
C LEU A 25 16.36 -34.98 -16.05
N GLU A 26 15.89 -35.27 -14.83
CA GLU A 26 16.41 -36.38 -14.02
C GLU A 26 16.18 -37.75 -14.68
N LYS A 27 15.03 -37.95 -15.32
CA LYS A 27 14.69 -39.20 -16.00
C LYS A 27 15.54 -39.43 -17.26
N ASN A 28 15.76 -38.40 -18.06
CA ASN A 28 16.53 -38.51 -19.30
C ASN A 28 18.06 -38.58 -19.05
N ALA A 29 18.54 -38.03 -17.94
CA ALA A 29 19.94 -38.15 -17.52
C ALA A 29 20.32 -39.58 -17.08
N ALA A 30 19.37 -40.32 -16.50
CA ALA A 30 19.60 -41.71 -16.06
C ALA A 30 19.74 -42.70 -17.24
N ASP A 31 19.14 -42.39 -18.39
CA ASP A 31 19.15 -43.25 -19.58
C ASP A 31 20.37 -43.02 -20.51
N SER A 32 21.22 -42.02 -20.26
CA SER A 32 22.37 -41.68 -21.12
C SER A 32 23.73 -41.99 -20.48
N ILE A 33 24.39 -42.99 -21.05
CA ILE A 33 25.62 -43.70 -20.66
C ILE A 33 26.91 -42.86 -20.85
N GLU A 34 27.84 -42.94 -19.88
CA GLU A 34 29.27 -42.56 -19.82
C GLU A 34 29.82 -41.37 -20.68
N SER A 35 30.02 -40.15 -20.12
CA SER A 35 31.03 -39.13 -20.57
C SER A 35 31.00 -37.81 -19.76
N THR A 36 32.00 -36.91 -19.95
CA THR A 36 32.11 -35.52 -19.46
C THR A 36 30.90 -34.61 -19.76
N ALA A 37 30.03 -35.01 -20.69
CA ALA A 37 28.74 -34.36 -20.92
C ALA A 37 27.83 -34.43 -19.69
N THR A 38 27.95 -35.49 -18.85
CA THR A 38 27.13 -35.68 -17.65
C THR A 38 27.40 -34.61 -16.59
N GLU A 39 28.66 -34.25 -16.34
CA GLU A 39 29.00 -33.18 -15.39
C GLU A 39 28.51 -31.80 -15.87
N GLN A 40 28.57 -31.53 -17.18
CA GLN A 40 28.07 -30.28 -17.73
C GLN A 40 26.55 -30.16 -17.65
N ILE A 41 25.83 -31.26 -17.91
CA ILE A 41 24.36 -31.31 -17.79
C ILE A 41 23.94 -31.20 -16.32
N GLN A 42 24.65 -31.86 -15.41
CA GLN A 42 24.40 -31.76 -13.98
C GLN A 42 24.60 -30.31 -13.48
N ASN A 43 25.72 -29.68 -13.85
CA ASN A 43 26.00 -28.29 -13.49
C ASN A 43 24.93 -27.33 -14.06
N ALA A 44 24.53 -27.49 -15.31
CA ALA A 44 23.47 -26.69 -15.92
C ALA A 44 22.12 -26.88 -15.20
N THR A 45 21.82 -28.11 -14.76
CA THR A 45 20.61 -28.42 -14.00
C THR A 45 20.63 -27.76 -12.62
N ASP A 46 21.79 -27.78 -11.95
CA ASP A 46 21.95 -27.15 -10.64
C ASP A 46 21.89 -25.61 -10.72
N GLU A 47 22.44 -25.02 -11.79
CA GLU A 47 22.31 -23.59 -12.09
C GLU A 47 20.85 -23.20 -12.35
N LEU A 48 20.09 -24.02 -13.09
CA LEU A 48 18.66 -23.81 -13.31
C LEU A 48 17.86 -23.93 -12.01
N LYS A 49 18.16 -24.94 -11.17
CA LYS A 49 17.54 -25.09 -9.84
C LYS A 49 17.80 -23.85 -8.99
N LYS A 50 19.04 -23.37 -8.95
CA LYS A 50 19.41 -22.14 -8.24
C LYS A 50 18.66 -20.92 -8.76
N LEU A 51 18.66 -20.70 -10.08
CA LEU A 51 17.95 -19.59 -10.71
C LEU A 51 16.45 -19.62 -10.39
N SER A 52 15.82 -20.79 -10.46
CA SER A 52 14.40 -20.95 -10.12
C SER A 52 14.11 -20.60 -8.65
N SER A 53 14.98 -20.99 -7.73
CA SER A 53 14.86 -20.65 -6.30
C SER A 53 15.05 -19.15 -6.04
N GLU A 54 15.99 -18.52 -6.74
CA GLU A 54 16.19 -17.08 -6.69
C GLU A 54 14.95 -16.33 -7.21
N MET A 55 14.37 -16.77 -8.33
CA MET A 55 13.13 -16.19 -8.88
C MET A 55 11.96 -16.30 -7.90
N VAL A 56 11.75 -17.45 -7.26
CA VAL A 56 10.71 -17.62 -6.23
C VAL A 56 10.92 -16.63 -5.07
N THR A 57 12.17 -16.47 -4.63
CA THR A 57 12.54 -15.55 -3.56
C THR A 57 12.28 -14.09 -3.96
N THR A 58 12.63 -13.71 -5.18
CA THR A 58 12.41 -12.37 -5.73
C THR A 58 10.91 -12.06 -5.83
N ILE A 59 10.11 -12.98 -6.38
CA ILE A 59 8.65 -12.81 -6.49
C ILE A 59 8.02 -12.67 -5.10
N SER A 60 8.42 -13.51 -4.15
CA SER A 60 7.92 -13.43 -2.77
C SER A 60 8.29 -12.11 -2.08
N SER A 61 9.48 -11.57 -2.38
CA SER A 61 9.91 -10.27 -1.84
C SER A 61 9.14 -9.11 -2.48
N LEU A 62 8.85 -9.20 -3.78
CA LEU A 62 8.02 -8.22 -4.48
C LEU A 62 6.58 -8.21 -3.94
N ASP A 63 5.99 -9.38 -3.69
CA ASP A 63 4.66 -9.50 -3.08
C ASP A 63 4.60 -8.81 -1.70
N LYS A 64 5.56 -9.11 -0.82
CA LYS A 64 5.67 -8.45 0.49
C LYS A 64 5.80 -6.94 0.37
N PHE A 65 6.64 -6.46 -0.56
CA PHE A 65 6.82 -5.03 -0.79
C PHE A 65 5.52 -4.37 -1.24
N LEU A 66 4.82 -4.95 -2.22
CA LEU A 66 3.57 -4.40 -2.74
C LEU A 66 2.45 -4.40 -1.69
N ASN A 67 2.40 -5.43 -0.83
CA ASN A 67 1.47 -5.46 0.30
C ASN A 67 1.77 -4.35 1.31
N ALA A 68 3.04 -4.15 1.67
CA ALA A 68 3.44 -3.06 2.57
C ALA A 68 3.07 -1.68 2.00
N VAL A 69 3.31 -1.48 0.70
CA VAL A 69 2.90 -0.25 -0.01
C VAL A 69 1.38 -0.08 0.04
N GLY A 70 0.61 -1.16 -0.18
CA GLY A 70 -0.86 -1.12 -0.10
C GLY A 70 -1.38 -0.71 1.28
N GLU A 71 -0.81 -1.26 2.34
CA GLU A 71 -1.16 -0.89 3.72
C GLU A 71 -0.81 0.57 4.04
N GLU A 72 0.33 1.07 3.59
CA GLU A 72 0.68 2.50 3.74
C GLU A 72 -0.30 3.41 2.99
N PHE A 73 -0.65 3.09 1.74
CA PHE A 73 -1.66 3.87 1.01
C PHE A 73 -3.01 3.87 1.72
N LYS A 74 -3.41 2.74 2.30
CA LYS A 74 -4.64 2.62 3.09
C LYS A 74 -4.56 3.47 4.36
N GLY A 75 -3.46 3.44 5.09
CA GLY A 75 -3.26 4.28 6.28
C GLY A 75 -3.30 5.77 5.96
N VAL A 76 -2.71 6.18 4.83
CA VAL A 76 -2.79 7.57 4.34
C VAL A 76 -4.22 7.93 3.93
N ASP A 77 -4.95 7.05 3.25
CA ASP A 77 -6.35 7.26 2.86
C ASP A 77 -7.27 7.39 4.09
N GLU A 78 -7.12 6.52 5.08
CA GLU A 78 -7.85 6.59 6.35
C GLU A 78 -7.54 7.88 7.12
N SER A 79 -6.26 8.27 7.18
CA SER A 79 -5.84 9.55 7.77
C SER A 79 -6.46 10.75 7.03
N MET A 80 -6.48 10.70 5.70
CA MET A 80 -7.09 11.74 4.88
C MET A 80 -8.60 11.80 5.08
N ALA A 81 -9.29 10.65 5.07
CA ALA A 81 -10.72 10.54 5.34
C ALA A 81 -11.09 11.07 6.74
N ASN A 82 -10.28 10.74 7.75
CA ASN A 82 -10.45 11.29 9.11
C ASN A 82 -10.22 12.80 9.14
N SER A 83 -9.16 13.31 8.50
CA SER A 83 -8.90 14.75 8.42
C SER A 83 -10.01 15.54 7.70
N ILE A 84 -10.68 14.90 6.74
CA ILE A 84 -11.82 15.45 6.02
C ILE A 84 -13.08 15.38 6.89
N GLY A 85 -13.35 14.23 7.53
CA GLY A 85 -14.49 14.05 8.45
C GLY A 85 -14.43 15.01 9.64
N GLU A 86 -13.24 15.33 10.14
CA GLU A 86 -13.03 16.33 11.19
C GLU A 86 -13.21 17.78 10.70
N ASN A 87 -13.05 18.06 9.40
CA ASN A 87 -13.13 19.42 8.84
C ASN A 87 -14.38 19.70 7.97
N MET A 88 -15.16 18.69 7.61
CA MET A 88 -16.35 18.86 6.76
C MET A 88 -17.62 19.02 7.60
N TYR A 89 -17.99 20.28 7.82
CA TYR A 89 -19.38 20.63 8.10
C TYR A 89 -20.25 20.28 6.88
N SER A 90 -20.98 19.17 6.98
CA SER A 90 -21.90 18.65 5.94
C SER A 90 -23.12 19.55 5.67
N LYS A 91 -23.26 20.68 6.38
CA LYS A 91 -24.30 21.70 6.17
C LYS A 91 -23.72 23.10 6.18
N VAL A 92 -24.24 23.94 5.28
CA VAL A 92 -23.99 25.40 5.26
C VAL A 92 -24.52 26.00 6.58
N PRO A 93 -23.78 26.88 7.28
CA PRO A 93 -24.20 27.42 8.55
C PRO A 93 -25.34 28.40 8.33
N VAL A 94 -26.46 28.19 9.00
CA VAL A 94 -27.67 29.00 8.81
C VAL A 94 -27.75 30.15 9.82
N SER A 95 -27.16 29.98 11.00
CA SER A 95 -27.13 30.98 12.05
C SER A 95 -25.78 31.70 12.19
N ARG A 96 -25.80 32.88 12.83
CA ARG A 96 -24.58 33.61 13.19
C ARG A 96 -23.68 32.78 14.12
N ALA A 97 -24.27 32.01 15.04
CA ALA A 97 -23.54 31.15 15.96
C ALA A 97 -22.77 30.04 15.23
N GLU A 98 -23.42 29.34 14.32
CA GLU A 98 -22.77 28.27 13.54
C GLU A 98 -21.68 28.83 12.60
N ARG A 99 -21.86 30.05 12.06
CA ARG A 99 -20.81 30.72 11.27
C ARG A 99 -19.56 31.03 12.11
N ARG A 100 -19.72 31.42 13.37
CA ARG A 100 -18.60 31.67 14.30
C ARG A 100 -17.87 30.38 14.64
N GLU A 101 -18.62 29.35 15.03
CA GLU A 101 -18.07 28.03 15.36
C GLU A 101 -17.25 27.49 14.18
N ARG A 102 -17.78 27.59 12.96
CA ARG A 102 -17.06 27.22 11.73
C ARG A 102 -15.75 28.01 11.57
N TYR A 103 -15.78 29.32 11.77
CA TYR A 103 -14.60 30.16 11.61
C TYR A 103 -13.49 29.76 12.60
N ILE A 104 -13.86 29.42 13.84
CA ILE A 104 -12.93 28.99 14.89
C ILE A 104 -12.37 27.61 14.58
N GLN A 105 -13.23 26.63 14.27
CA GLN A 105 -12.82 25.25 14.00
C GLN A 105 -12.00 25.10 12.70
N GLY A 106 -12.11 26.04 11.75
CA GLY A 106 -11.28 26.09 10.55
C GLY A 106 -9.81 26.44 10.78
N GLY A 107 -9.34 26.55 12.03
CA GLY A 107 -7.92 26.66 12.36
C GLY A 107 -7.22 25.30 12.24
N LYS A 108 -6.03 25.29 11.62
CA LYS A 108 -5.25 24.08 11.32
C LYS A 108 -4.68 23.42 12.56
N ASP A 109 -4.42 24.21 13.60
CA ASP A 109 -3.87 23.76 14.88
C ASP A 109 -4.53 24.46 16.08
N SER A 110 -4.18 24.04 17.29
CA SER A 110 -4.74 24.58 18.53
C SER A 110 -4.42 26.06 18.77
N ALA A 111 -3.25 26.53 18.34
CA ALA A 111 -2.84 27.93 18.48
C ALA A 111 -3.65 28.84 17.55
N GLU A 112 -3.86 28.40 16.30
CA GLU A 112 -4.65 29.11 15.31
C GLU A 112 -6.12 29.17 15.73
N ARG A 113 -6.68 28.06 16.24
CA ARG A 113 -8.06 28.03 16.79
C ARG A 113 -8.23 29.00 17.95
N HIS A 114 -7.26 29.05 18.87
CA HIS A 114 -7.27 30.00 19.99
C HIS A 114 -7.19 31.46 19.54
N ASN A 115 -6.36 31.78 18.54
CA ASN A 115 -6.28 33.13 17.99
C ASN A 115 -7.59 33.53 17.29
N ARG A 116 -8.22 32.62 16.56
CA ARG A 116 -9.52 32.84 15.91
C ARG A 116 -10.64 33.06 16.92
N GLN A 117 -10.64 32.32 18.03
CA GLN A 117 -11.57 32.55 19.15
C GLN A 117 -11.46 33.98 19.68
N LYS A 118 -10.25 34.47 19.96
CA LYS A 118 -10.03 35.84 20.44
C LYS A 118 -10.54 36.90 19.47
N MET A 119 -10.38 36.68 18.16
CA MET A 119 -10.89 37.60 17.14
C MET A 119 -12.42 37.64 17.11
N VAL A 120 -13.08 36.50 17.32
CA VAL A 120 -14.54 36.44 17.45
C VAL A 120 -15.00 37.20 18.70
N ASP A 121 -14.35 36.96 19.84
CA ASP A 121 -14.69 37.61 21.11
C ASP A 121 -14.53 39.13 21.02
N LEU A 122 -13.45 39.61 20.37
CA LEU A 122 -13.20 41.03 20.14
C LEU A 122 -14.23 41.65 19.18
N ALA A 123 -14.58 40.95 18.11
CA ALA A 123 -15.61 41.43 17.20
C ALA A 123 -16.96 41.54 17.91
N GLU A 124 -17.30 40.61 18.80
CA GLU A 124 -18.55 40.65 19.56
C GLU A 124 -18.60 41.73 20.63
N SER A 125 -17.48 42.03 21.29
CA SER A 125 -17.45 43.10 22.28
C SER A 125 -17.72 44.47 21.64
N GLN A 126 -17.24 44.70 20.42
CA GLN A 126 -17.49 45.95 19.68
C GLN A 126 -18.97 46.19 19.35
N TYR A 127 -19.79 45.12 19.22
CA TYR A 127 -21.23 45.26 18.99
C TYR A 127 -22.04 45.41 20.28
N LYS A 128 -21.46 45.19 21.47
CA LYS A 128 -22.15 45.41 22.75
C LYS A 128 -22.17 46.88 23.17
N ASP A 129 -21.30 47.70 22.58
CA ASP A 129 -21.15 49.12 22.90
C ASP A 129 -22.04 50.05 22.04
N PHE A 130 -22.86 49.51 21.13
CA PHE A 130 -23.83 50.27 20.35
C PHE A 130 -25.27 49.88 20.76
N PRO A 131 -26.11 50.84 21.17
CA PRO A 131 -27.50 50.60 21.59
C PRO A 131 -28.42 50.19 20.45
#